data_AF-A0A3M2U8P8-F1
#
_entry.id   AF-A0A3M2U8P8-F1
#
_cell.length_a   1.000
_cell.length_b   1.000
_cell.length_c   1.000
_cell.angle_alpha   90.00
_cell.angle_beta   90.00
_cell.angle_gamma   90.00
#
_symmetry.space_group_name_H-M   'P 1'
#
loop_
_entity.id
_entity.type
_entity.pdbx_description
1 polymer ?
#
loop_
_entity_poly.entity_id
_entity_poly.type
_entity_poly.pdbx_seq_one_letter_code
_entity_poly.pdbx_strand_id
1 'polypeptide(L)'
;AVNLFWALNRIRDRLMRVKNGDNPLAALEAEAVAIHLSDREANLTMAQLGADLIRKHQGNLQTVLTHCNTGALATGGFGTALGVIRAAHLEGMIERVYADETRPWLQGSRLTAWELANEGIPVTLNADSAA
;
A
#
# COMPACT_ATOMS: atom_id res chain seq x y z
N ALA A 1 14.46 2.85 1.36
CA ALA A 1 13.31 2.67 2.28
C ALA A 1 13.72 3.05 3.69
N VAL A 2 13.06 4.04 4.30
CA VAL A 2 13.35 4.49 5.70
C VAL A 2 12.55 3.72 6.75
N ASN A 3 11.45 3.07 6.34
CA ASN A 3 10.52 2.34 7.21
C ASN A 3 11.20 1.21 8.00
N LEU A 4 12.20 0.56 7.41
CA LEU A 4 12.99 -0.48 8.10
C LEU A 4 13.63 0.08 9.38
N PHE A 5 14.36 1.19 9.26
CA PHE A 5 15.05 1.79 10.40
C PHE A 5 14.06 2.40 11.40
N TRP A 6 12.94 2.96 10.93
CA TRP A 6 11.86 3.41 11.81
C TRP A 6 11.29 2.26 12.65
N ALA A 7 10.99 1.11 12.05
CA ALA A 7 10.46 -0.06 12.75
C ALA A 7 11.49 -0.63 13.74
N LEU A 8 12.75 -0.78 13.31
CA LEU A 8 13.83 -1.25 14.19
C LEU A 8 14.06 -0.31 15.38
N ASN A 9 13.98 1.00 15.17
CA ASN A 9 14.10 1.98 16.27
C ASN A 9 12.92 1.85 17.24
N ARG A 10 11.68 1.66 16.76
CA ARG A 10 10.52 1.42 17.65
C ARG A 10 10.68 0.16 18.50
N ILE A 11 11.12 -0.94 17.89
CA ILE A 11 11.38 -2.20 18.61
C ILE A 11 12.49 -2.00 19.65
N ARG A 12 13.58 -1.30 19.31
CA ARG A 12 14.65 -0.97 20.25
C ARG A 12 14.16 -0.12 21.41
N ASP A 13 13.37 0.91 21.14
CA ASP A 13 12.82 1.78 22.17
C ASP A 13 11.84 1.02 23.08
N ARG A 14 11.07 0.07 22.53
CA ARG A 14 10.24 -0.84 23.33
C ARG A 14 11.09 -1.70 24.24
N LEU A 15 12.17 -2.30 23.73
CA LEU A 15 13.09 -3.14 24.51
C LEU A 15 13.68 -2.38 25.70
N MET A 16 14.11 -1.13 25.49
CA MET A 16 14.69 -0.28 26.54
C MET A 16 13.70 0.06 27.68
N ARG A 17 12.39 -0.09 27.46
CA ARG A 17 11.34 0.16 28.46
C ARG A 17 10.90 -1.09 29.21
N VAL A 18 11.34 -2.27 28.80
CA VAL A 18 11.03 -3.54 29.48
C VAL A 18 11.69 -3.53 30.85
N LYS A 19 10.93 -3.81 31.91
CA LYS A 19 11.42 -3.82 33.29
C LYS A 19 11.92 -5.21 33.69
N ASN A 20 12.72 -5.26 34.75
CA ASN A 20 13.12 -6.53 35.35
C ASN A 20 11.88 -7.31 35.83
N GLY A 21 11.73 -8.55 35.36
CA GLY A 21 10.58 -9.41 35.65
C GLY A 21 9.50 -9.42 34.55
N ASP A 22 9.54 -8.51 33.58
CA ASP A 22 8.68 -8.58 32.41
C ASP A 22 9.13 -9.71 31.46
N ASN A 23 8.23 -10.15 30.57
CA ASN A 23 8.58 -11.02 29.45
C ASN A 23 8.95 -10.17 28.22
N PRO A 24 10.25 -10.06 27.84
CA PRO A 24 10.65 -9.20 26.74
C PRO A 24 10.09 -9.67 25.40
N LEU A 25 10.01 -10.99 25.16
CA LEU A 25 9.51 -11.54 23.89
C LEU A 25 8.05 -11.14 23.65
N ALA A 26 7.19 -11.32 24.66
CA ALA A 26 5.79 -10.92 24.56
C ALA A 26 5.65 -9.39 24.32
N ALA A 27 6.50 -8.58 24.97
CA ALA A 27 6.48 -7.14 24.80
C ALA A 27 6.93 -6.69 23.39
N LEU A 28 7.90 -7.36 22.78
CA LEU A 28 8.38 -7.06 21.43
C LEU A 28 7.43 -7.59 20.35
N GLU A 29 6.84 -8.77 20.55
CA GLU A 29 5.83 -9.32 19.66
C GLU A 29 4.61 -8.40 19.59
N ALA A 30 4.12 -7.93 20.74
CA ALA A 30 3.03 -6.96 20.80
C ALA A 30 3.36 -5.65 20.04
N GLU A 31 4.59 -5.16 20.12
CA GLU A 31 5.01 -3.96 19.38
C GLU A 31 5.11 -4.23 17.86
N ALA A 32 5.60 -5.39 17.45
CA ALA A 32 5.66 -5.78 16.05
C ALA A 32 4.25 -5.89 15.43
N VAL A 33 3.31 -6.52 16.13
CA VAL A 33 1.90 -6.57 15.73
C VAL A 33 1.30 -5.17 15.69
N ALA A 34 1.59 -4.32 16.69
CA ALA A 34 1.12 -2.94 16.69
C ALA A 34 1.65 -2.11 15.51
N ILE A 35 2.91 -2.32 15.10
CA ILE A 35 3.46 -1.70 13.88
C ILE A 35 2.68 -2.15 12.65
N HIS A 36 2.43 -3.45 12.50
CA HIS A 36 1.69 -4.01 11.36
C HIS A 36 0.25 -3.47 11.28
N LEU A 37 -0.49 -3.52 12.40
CA LEU A 37 -1.86 -3.00 12.47
C LEU A 37 -1.90 -1.50 12.20
N SER A 38 -0.96 -0.73 12.77
CA SER A 38 -0.87 0.70 12.52
C SER A 38 -0.59 1.02 11.05
N ASP A 39 0.21 0.22 10.35
CA ASP A 39 0.46 0.41 8.91
C ASP A 39 -0.81 0.14 8.09
N ARG A 40 -1.54 -0.94 8.40
CA ARG A 40 -2.82 -1.25 7.77
C ARG A 40 -3.84 -0.11 7.92
N GLU A 41 -4.00 0.44 9.13
CA GLU A 41 -4.92 1.57 9.36
C GLU A 41 -4.46 2.86 8.65
N ALA A 42 -3.15 3.11 8.58
CA ALA A 42 -2.60 4.22 7.81
C ALA A 42 -2.89 4.07 6.30
N ASN A 43 -2.81 2.85 5.77
CA ASN A 43 -3.12 2.55 4.37
C ASN A 43 -4.61 2.79 4.05
N LEU A 44 -5.52 2.33 4.91
CA LEU A 44 -6.95 2.59 4.77
C LEU A 44 -7.26 4.11 4.83
N THR A 45 -6.62 4.82 5.77
CA THR A 45 -6.77 6.28 5.89
C THR A 45 -6.26 7.00 4.64
N MET A 46 -5.08 6.61 4.14
CA MET A 46 -4.51 7.17 2.91
C MET A 46 -5.42 6.92 1.70
N ALA A 47 -5.99 5.73 1.60
CA ALA A 47 -6.90 5.36 0.54
C ALA A 47 -8.16 6.24 0.53
N GLN A 48 -8.78 6.45 1.69
CA GLN A 48 -9.94 7.33 1.81
C GLN A 48 -9.60 8.77 1.41
N LEU A 49 -8.51 9.32 1.93
CA LEU A 49 -8.09 10.69 1.61
C LEU A 49 -7.74 10.84 0.13
N GLY A 50 -7.11 9.85 -0.48
CA GLY A 50 -6.81 9.84 -1.91
C GLY A 50 -8.06 9.72 -2.78
N ALA A 51 -9.00 8.85 -2.40
CA ALA A 51 -10.29 8.73 -3.08
C ALA A 51 -11.08 10.05 -2.99
N ASP A 52 -11.03 10.76 -1.86
CA ASP A 52 -11.65 12.07 -1.71
C ASP A 52 -11.06 13.12 -2.66
N LEU A 53 -9.76 13.04 -2.98
CA LEU A 53 -9.14 13.90 -4.00
C LEU A 53 -9.63 13.56 -5.40
N ILE A 54 -9.68 12.27 -5.75
CA ILE A 54 -10.23 11.78 -7.02
C ILE A 54 -11.68 12.25 -7.17
N ARG A 55 -12.48 12.17 -6.10
CA ARG A 55 -13.88 12.60 -6.07
C ARG A 55 -14.06 14.09 -6.38
N LYS A 56 -13.04 14.94 -6.26
CA LYS A 56 -13.15 16.36 -6.65
C LYS A 56 -13.23 16.55 -8.16
N HIS A 57 -12.81 15.57 -8.95
CA HIS A 57 -12.87 15.58 -10.42
C HIS A 57 -14.20 15.05 -10.96
N GLN A 58 -15.32 15.38 -10.28
CA GLN A 58 -16.66 14.85 -10.55
C GLN A 58 -17.07 14.97 -12.02
N GLY A 59 -17.80 13.96 -12.50
CA GLY A 59 -18.47 13.97 -13.81
C GLY A 59 -17.87 13.02 -14.85
N ASN A 60 -16.64 12.55 -14.68
CA ASN A 60 -16.01 11.56 -15.56
C ASN A 60 -15.38 10.42 -14.76
N LEU A 61 -15.41 9.21 -15.31
CA LEU A 61 -14.56 8.13 -14.83
C LEU A 61 -13.08 8.54 -15.03
N GLN A 62 -12.23 8.10 -14.12
CA GLN A 62 -10.84 8.50 -14.08
C GLN A 62 -9.96 7.38 -14.64
N THR A 63 -9.02 7.78 -15.49
CA THR A 63 -7.91 6.93 -15.92
C THR A 63 -6.69 7.28 -15.07
N VAL A 64 -6.05 6.27 -14.48
CA VAL A 64 -4.92 6.46 -13.56
C VAL A 64 -3.71 5.66 -14.03
N LEU A 65 -2.50 6.22 -13.84
CA LEU A 65 -1.23 5.54 -14.08
C LEU A 65 -0.58 5.21 -12.73
N THR A 66 0.02 4.03 -12.60
CA THR A 66 0.77 3.64 -11.42
C THR A 66 2.08 2.95 -11.78
N HIS A 67 3.05 3.01 -10.88
CA HIS A 67 4.41 2.52 -11.08
C HIS A 67 4.85 1.64 -9.90
N CYS A 68 5.65 0.61 -10.17
CA CYS A 68 6.05 -0.41 -9.21
C CYS A 68 4.85 -1.17 -8.63
N ASN A 69 5.01 -1.80 -7.46
CA ASN A 69 3.91 -2.34 -6.68
C ASN A 69 3.79 -1.63 -5.34
N THR A 70 2.59 -1.13 -5.06
CA THR A 70 2.22 -0.44 -3.81
C THR A 70 0.95 -1.03 -3.21
N GLY A 71 0.66 -2.28 -3.57
CA GLY A 71 -0.50 -3.03 -3.11
C GLY A 71 -0.40 -3.64 -1.72
N ALA A 72 -1.29 -4.59 -1.46
CA ALA A 72 -1.30 -5.32 -0.20
C ALA A 72 -0.01 -6.13 -0.03
N LEU A 73 0.63 -6.56 -1.13
CA LEU A 73 1.90 -7.28 -1.10
C LEU A 73 3.10 -6.40 -0.71
N ALA A 74 2.96 -5.08 -0.68
CA ALA A 74 4.03 -4.14 -0.37
C ALA A 74 3.89 -3.51 1.04
N THR A 75 2.84 -3.83 1.79
CA THR A 75 2.43 -3.09 3.00
C THR A 75 1.88 -4.02 4.09
N GLY A 76 1.50 -3.47 5.24
CA GLY A 76 0.71 -4.15 6.28
C GLY A 76 -0.71 -4.53 5.85
N GLY A 77 -1.12 -4.16 4.64
CA GLY A 77 -2.39 -4.54 4.02
C GLY A 77 -3.00 -3.39 3.25
N PHE A 78 -3.90 -3.73 2.31
CA PHE A 78 -4.64 -2.80 1.43
C PHE A 78 -3.79 -2.01 0.41
N GLY A 79 -2.60 -1.53 0.79
CA GLY A 79 -1.69 -0.78 -0.07
C GLY A 79 -1.80 0.73 0.08
N THR A 80 -0.84 1.45 -0.51
CA THR A 80 -0.78 2.92 -0.50
C THR A 80 -1.41 3.48 -1.77
N ALA A 81 -0.64 3.71 -2.84
CA ALA A 81 -1.20 4.21 -4.11
C ALA A 81 -2.20 3.22 -4.73
N LEU A 82 -1.90 1.91 -4.68
CA LEU A 82 -2.87 0.89 -5.10
C LEU A 82 -4.10 0.82 -4.18
N GLY A 83 -3.94 1.18 -2.89
CA GLY A 83 -5.06 1.33 -1.96
C GLY A 83 -6.00 2.48 -2.36
N VAL A 84 -5.45 3.62 -2.77
CA VAL A 84 -6.24 4.74 -3.31
C VAL A 84 -7.01 4.30 -4.56
N ILE A 85 -6.35 3.58 -5.48
CA ILE A 85 -6.98 3.05 -6.69
C ILE A 85 -8.13 2.09 -6.34
N ARG A 86 -7.92 1.19 -5.37
CA ARG A 86 -8.97 0.29 -4.86
C ARG A 86 -10.17 1.03 -4.31
N ALA A 87 -9.94 2.00 -3.41
CA ALA A 87 -11.02 2.79 -2.83
C ALA A 87 -11.81 3.56 -3.91
N ALA A 88 -11.12 4.19 -4.86
CA ALA A 88 -11.77 4.88 -5.97
C ALA A 88 -12.53 3.92 -6.91
N HIS A 89 -12.02 2.71 -7.14
CA HIS A 89 -12.72 1.70 -7.93
C HIS A 89 -14.00 1.21 -7.25
N LEU A 90 -13.97 0.98 -5.93
CA LEU A 90 -15.16 0.60 -5.14
C LEU A 90 -16.26 1.67 -5.20
N GLU A 91 -15.89 2.94 -5.33
CA GLU A 91 -16.83 4.05 -5.55
C GLU A 91 -17.25 4.24 -7.02
N GLY A 92 -16.82 3.35 -7.92
CA GLY A 92 -17.16 3.42 -9.34
C GLY A 92 -16.53 4.60 -10.08
N MET A 93 -15.40 5.13 -9.60
CA MET A 93 -14.74 6.31 -10.17
C MET A 93 -13.62 5.97 -11.15
N ILE A 94 -13.24 4.69 -11.32
CA ILE A 94 -12.10 4.27 -12.15
C ILE A 94 -12.58 3.67 -13.47
N GLU A 95 -12.12 4.25 -14.59
CA GLU A 95 -12.29 3.71 -15.94
C GLU A 95 -11.24 2.66 -16.25
N ARG A 96 -9.98 2.98 -15.95
CA ARG A 96 -8.80 2.20 -16.33
C ARG A 96 -7.62 2.55 -15.44
N VAL A 97 -6.83 1.53 -15.10
CA VAL A 97 -5.50 1.66 -14.50
C VAL A 97 -4.46 1.24 -15.53
N TYR A 98 -3.52 2.12 -15.83
CA TYR A 98 -2.27 1.75 -16.51
C TYR A 98 -1.22 1.42 -15.45
N ALA A 99 -0.58 0.27 -15.60
CA ALA A 99 0.51 -0.15 -14.73
C ALA A 99 1.79 -0.27 -15.56
N ASP A 100 2.82 0.48 -15.17
CA ASP A 100 4.15 0.35 -15.77
C ASP A 100 4.76 -1.02 -15.45
N GLU A 101 5.46 -1.66 -16.39
CA GLU A 101 6.07 -2.97 -16.14
C GLU A 101 7.09 -2.95 -14.98
N THR A 102 7.76 -1.81 -14.76
CA THR A 102 8.72 -1.52 -13.69
C THR A 102 10.02 -2.34 -13.78
N ARG A 103 10.82 -2.11 -14.83
CA ARG A 103 12.14 -2.74 -15.00
C ARG A 103 13.12 -2.33 -13.89
N PRO A 104 14.11 -3.19 -13.58
CA PRO A 104 14.31 -4.54 -14.11
C PRO A 104 13.55 -5.63 -13.34
N TRP A 105 12.96 -5.30 -12.19
CA TRP A 105 12.37 -6.28 -11.27
C TRP A 105 10.94 -6.70 -11.61
N LEU A 106 10.32 -5.94 -12.50
CA LEU A 106 9.02 -6.22 -13.08
C LEU A 106 7.89 -6.26 -12.04
N GLN A 107 7.95 -5.38 -11.03
CA GLN A 107 6.94 -5.37 -9.96
C GLN A 107 5.56 -5.02 -10.49
N GLY A 108 5.46 -4.06 -11.40
CA GLY A 108 4.17 -3.66 -11.94
C GLY A 108 3.54 -4.75 -12.81
N SER A 109 4.34 -5.41 -13.66
CA SER A 109 3.82 -6.52 -14.49
C SER A 109 3.53 -7.80 -13.71
N ARG A 110 4.33 -8.12 -12.69
CA ARG A 110 4.19 -9.38 -11.94
C ARG A 110 3.25 -9.29 -10.75
N LEU A 111 3.19 -8.15 -10.08
CA LEU A 111 2.46 -7.99 -8.81
C LEU A 111 1.29 -7.04 -8.97
N THR A 112 1.50 -5.82 -9.47
CA THR A 112 0.42 -4.82 -9.57
C THR A 112 -0.67 -5.27 -10.53
N ALA A 113 -0.30 -5.68 -11.74
CA ALA A 113 -1.26 -6.21 -12.72
C ALA A 113 -2.00 -7.45 -12.20
N TRP A 114 -1.31 -8.31 -11.43
CA TRP A 114 -1.92 -9.49 -10.82
C TRP A 114 -2.92 -9.12 -9.71
N GLU A 115 -2.56 -8.23 -8.80
CA GLU A 115 -3.43 -7.76 -7.72
C GLU A 115 -4.70 -7.11 -8.29
N LEU A 116 -4.55 -6.20 -9.26
CA LEU A 116 -5.67 -5.49 -9.89
C LEU A 116 -6.58 -6.44 -10.67
N ALA A 117 -6.01 -7.36 -11.46
CA ALA A 117 -6.80 -8.31 -12.25
C ALA A 117 -7.60 -9.28 -11.36
N ASN A 118 -7.02 -9.76 -10.26
CA ASN A 118 -7.71 -10.63 -9.30
C ASN A 118 -8.89 -9.93 -8.60
N GLU A 119 -8.82 -8.61 -8.45
CA GLU A 119 -9.87 -7.79 -7.82
C GLU A 119 -10.90 -7.26 -8.84
N GLY A 120 -10.75 -7.57 -10.13
CA GLY A 120 -11.63 -7.09 -11.19
C GLY A 120 -11.44 -5.61 -11.56
N ILE A 121 -10.35 -4.99 -11.09
CA ILE A 121 -10.02 -3.60 -11.42
C ILE A 121 -9.48 -3.57 -12.87
N PRO A 122 -10.03 -2.74 -13.77
CA PRO A 122 -9.64 -2.73 -15.18
C PRO A 122 -8.19 -2.24 -15.32
N VAL A 123 -7.25 -3.15 -15.56
CA VAL A 123 -5.83 -2.86 -15.70
C VAL A 123 -5.34 -3.09 -17.14
N THR A 124 -4.44 -2.22 -17.60
CA THR A 124 -3.63 -2.40 -18.80
C THR A 124 -2.16 -2.25 -18.43
N LEU A 125 -1.33 -3.18 -18.88
CA LEU A 125 0.11 -3.09 -18.69
C LEU A 125 0.76 -2.27 -19.81
N ASN A 126 1.72 -1.41 -19.49
CA ASN A 126 2.56 -0.71 -20.45
C ASN A 126 4.05 -0.90 -20.12
N ALA A 127 4.89 -0.82 -21.17
CA ALA A 127 6.33 -0.72 -20.95
C ALA A 127 6.66 0.62 -20.29
N ASP A 128 7.72 0.66 -19.47
CA ASP A 128 8.12 1.89 -18.75
C ASP A 128 8.37 3.06 -19.72
N SER A 129 8.84 2.77 -20.94
CA SER A 129 9.13 3.77 -21.97
C SER A 129 7.89 4.25 -22.75
N ALA A 130 6.71 3.72 -22.44
CA ALA A 130 5.44 4.09 -23.06
C ALA A 130 4.51 4.86 -22.10
N ALA A 131 5.02 5.24 -20.93
CA ALA A 131 4.35 6.09 -19.94
C ALA A 131 4.23 7.55 -20.40
#